data_AF-A0A378WR94-F1
#
_entry.id   AF-A0A378WR94-F1
#
_cell.length_a   1.000
_cell.length_b   1.000
_cell.length_c   1.000
_cell.angle_alpha   90.00
_cell.angle_beta   90.00
_cell.angle_gamma   90.00
#
_symmetry.space_group_name_H-M   'P 1'
#
loop_
_entity.id
_entity.type
_entity.pdbx_description
1 polymer ?
#
loop_
_entity_poly.entity_id
_entity_poly.type
_entity_poly.pdbx_seq_one_letter_code
_entity_poly.pdbx_strand_id
1 'polypeptide(L)'
;MTTVRRFWIEFDPQANVDARFWRGVGVTGFDVRDCLSMVAALFSDGVLPPVLRITADISLAEPLPLNPRYLGVPVWRGVWYPPENLTTGPAHDIDRRGAPSDYPTPVTASRRRVRADGPLRKTFTWWDEIPHIDSLRWPLVDMHRAEHRTGMRQCASVVRDACAADPTLGRLVRDALDYMIAWRPTPDEWFDPTGIRFADQRELGEYLRAFRDYLLGDRTEPITPLG
;
A
#
# COMPACT_ATOMS: atom_id res chain seq x y z
N MET A 1 8.38 -2.19 34.61
CA MET A 1 8.54 -2.26 33.13
C MET A 1 7.42 -1.43 32.53
N THR A 2 7.73 -0.38 31.77
CA THR A 2 6.73 0.42 31.06
C THR A 2 6.24 -0.37 29.85
N THR A 3 4.99 -0.83 29.90
CA THR A 3 4.36 -1.53 28.79
C THR A 3 3.83 -0.54 27.77
N VAL A 4 4.09 -0.79 26.49
CA VAL A 4 3.53 0.03 25.41
C VAL A 4 2.01 -0.18 25.32
N ARG A 5 1.29 0.90 25.06
CA ARG A 5 -0.17 0.94 24.92
C ARG A 5 -0.54 1.54 23.57
N ARG A 6 -1.72 1.16 23.07
CA ARG A 6 -2.27 1.69 21.82
C ARG A 6 -3.19 2.85 22.12
N PHE A 7 -3.13 3.88 21.30
CA PHE A 7 -3.93 5.09 21.40
C PHE A 7 -4.51 5.42 20.03
N TRP A 8 -5.75 5.90 20.04
CA TRP A 8 -6.40 6.53 18.91
C TRP A 8 -6.64 7.99 19.25
N ILE A 9 -6.08 8.90 18.45
CA ILE A 9 -6.09 10.34 18.69
C ILE A 9 -6.88 10.99 17.56
N GLU A 10 -7.97 11.65 17.92
CA GLU A 10 -8.82 12.39 17.00
C GLU A 10 -8.55 13.88 17.18
N PHE A 11 -8.40 14.59 16.07
CA PHE A 11 -8.14 16.03 16.04
C PHE A 11 -9.41 16.78 15.62
N ASP A 12 -9.48 18.06 15.99
CA ASP A 12 -10.54 18.94 15.50
C ASP A 12 -10.44 19.09 13.97
N PRO A 13 -11.46 18.64 13.20
CA PRO A 13 -11.44 18.71 11.74
C PRO A 13 -11.49 20.13 11.19
N GLN A 14 -11.94 21.13 11.96
CA GLN A 14 -11.95 22.53 11.52
C GLN A 14 -10.57 23.20 11.64
N ALA A 15 -9.76 22.73 12.59
CA ALA A 15 -8.40 23.23 12.82
C ALA A 15 -7.32 22.39 12.12
N ASN A 16 -7.64 21.15 11.72
CA ASN A 16 -6.72 20.25 11.04
C ASN A 16 -6.78 20.40 9.51
N VAL A 17 -5.81 21.12 8.96
CA VAL A 17 -5.67 21.33 7.50
C VAL A 17 -5.13 20.10 6.76
N ASP A 18 -4.57 19.10 7.45
CA ASP A 18 -3.99 17.92 6.84
C ASP A 18 -5.01 16.77 6.75
N ALA A 19 -5.44 16.48 5.52
CA ALA A 19 -6.42 15.45 5.20
C ALA A 19 -6.00 14.03 5.63
N ARG A 20 -4.69 13.77 5.82
CA ARG A 20 -4.19 12.46 6.27
C ARG A 20 -4.67 12.11 7.68
N PHE A 21 -4.94 13.12 8.50
CA PHE A 21 -5.27 12.94 9.92
C PHE A 21 -6.75 13.21 10.24
N TRP A 22 -7.59 13.48 9.25
CA TRP A 22 -9.02 13.76 9.44
C TRP A 22 -9.79 12.63 10.10
N ARG A 23 -9.36 11.38 9.89
CA ARG A 23 -10.01 10.21 10.51
C ARG A 23 -9.49 9.92 11.92
N GLY A 24 -8.42 10.58 12.35
CA GLY A 24 -7.68 10.26 13.56
C GLY A 24 -6.36 9.55 13.28
N VAL A 25 -5.60 9.34 14.35
CA VAL A 25 -4.23 8.84 14.33
C VAL A 25 -4.09 7.68 15.30
N GLY A 26 -3.63 6.55 14.79
CA GLY A 26 -3.31 5.37 15.56
C GLY A 26 -1.84 5.40 15.96
N VAL A 27 -1.57 5.35 17.26
CA VAL A 27 -0.20 5.34 17.80
C VAL A 27 -0.04 4.27 18.86
N THR A 28 1.15 3.73 18.95
CA THR A 28 1.58 2.90 20.08
C THR A 28 2.75 3.58 20.76
N GLY A 29 2.66 3.76 22.06
CA GLY A 29 3.67 4.47 22.85
C GLY A 29 3.56 4.12 24.34
N PHE A 30 4.42 4.70 25.16
CA PHE A 30 4.42 4.41 26.60
C PHE A 30 3.28 5.12 27.34
N ASP A 31 3.00 6.36 26.94
CA ASP A 31 1.94 7.19 27.50
C ASP A 31 1.44 8.20 26.45
N VAL A 32 0.42 8.99 26.80
CA VAL A 32 -0.18 9.99 25.90
C VAL A 32 0.85 11.04 25.44
N ARG A 33 1.81 11.43 26.29
CA ARG A 33 2.80 12.45 25.95
C ARG A 33 3.79 11.91 24.92
N ASP A 34 4.28 10.69 25.13
CA ASP A 34 5.12 9.96 24.17
C ASP A 34 4.41 9.86 22.82
N CYS A 35 3.12 9.52 22.85
CA CYS A 35 2.30 9.40 21.66
C CYS A 35 2.16 10.73 20.91
N LEU A 36 1.75 11.78 21.59
CA LEU A 36 1.61 13.12 20.98
C LEU A 36 2.94 13.63 20.45
N SER A 37 4.06 13.37 21.12
CA SER A 37 5.38 13.75 20.63
C SER A 37 5.72 13.08 19.28
N MET A 38 5.35 11.81 19.11
CA MET A 38 5.55 11.10 17.83
C MET A 38 4.62 11.63 16.74
N VAL A 39 3.37 11.96 17.07
CA VAL A 39 2.43 12.54 16.11
C VAL A 39 2.87 13.94 15.69
N ALA A 40 3.37 14.76 16.61
CA ALA A 40 3.83 16.12 16.33
C ALA A 40 4.97 16.14 15.30
N ALA A 41 5.84 15.14 15.31
CA ALA A 41 6.92 14.99 14.35
C ALA A 41 6.44 14.78 12.89
N LEU A 42 5.16 14.45 12.68
CA LEU A 42 4.57 14.31 11.34
C LEU A 42 4.06 15.63 10.75
N PHE A 43 3.96 16.69 11.56
CA PHE A 43 3.52 18.01 11.12
C PHE A 43 4.73 18.87 10.80
N SER A 44 4.71 19.53 9.64
CA SER A 44 5.83 20.30 9.12
C SER A 44 6.25 21.48 10.01
N ASP A 45 5.32 22.02 10.80
CA ASP A 45 5.53 23.08 11.78
C ASP A 45 5.73 22.53 13.21
N GLY A 46 5.63 21.21 13.40
CA GLY A 46 5.69 20.55 14.70
C GLY A 46 4.52 20.88 15.64
N VAL A 47 3.50 21.60 15.15
CA VAL A 47 2.35 22.02 15.96
C VAL A 47 1.20 21.06 15.71
N LEU A 48 0.75 20.41 16.77
CA LEU A 48 -0.42 19.55 16.70
C LEU A 48 -1.71 20.38 16.61
N PRO A 49 -2.66 19.99 15.74
CA PRO A 49 -4.02 20.49 15.83
C PRO A 49 -4.62 20.20 17.21
N PRO A 50 -5.65 20.96 17.64
CA PRO A 50 -6.38 20.68 18.86
C PRO A 50 -6.88 19.23 18.89
N VAL A 51 -6.54 18.49 19.95
CA VAL A 51 -6.99 17.12 20.14
C VAL A 51 -8.45 17.15 20.58
N LEU A 52 -9.32 16.51 19.80
CA LEU A 52 -10.73 16.36 20.10
C LEU A 52 -10.96 15.23 21.10
N ARG A 53 -10.31 14.08 20.89
CA ARG A 53 -10.50 12.88 21.71
C ARG A 53 -9.29 11.97 21.66
N ILE A 54 -9.00 11.31 22.79
CA ILE A 54 -8.00 10.25 22.88
C ILE A 54 -8.67 9.00 23.44
N THR A 55 -8.58 7.88 22.72
CA THR A 55 -9.04 6.57 23.17
C THR A 55 -7.81 5.69 23.44
N ALA A 56 -7.55 5.39 24.71
CA ALA A 56 -6.49 4.48 25.11
C ALA A 56 -6.92 3.01 25.01
N ASP A 57 -5.95 2.13 24.82
CA ASP A 57 -6.10 0.67 24.66
C ASP A 57 -7.14 0.27 23.61
N ILE A 58 -7.17 1.01 22.49
CA ILE A 58 -8.10 0.73 21.41
C ILE A 58 -7.96 -0.72 20.94
N SER A 59 -9.09 -1.43 20.93
CA SER A 59 -9.19 -2.77 20.38
C SER A 59 -9.18 -2.69 18.86
N LEU A 60 -8.37 -3.54 18.24
CA LEU A 60 -8.36 -3.74 16.78
C LEU A 60 -8.94 -5.11 16.41
N ALA A 61 -9.50 -5.83 17.39
CA ALA A 61 -10.24 -7.07 17.13
C ALA A 61 -11.56 -6.79 16.42
N GLU A 62 -12.12 -5.60 16.64
CA GLU A 62 -13.23 -5.07 15.87
C GLU A 62 -12.68 -4.27 14.68
N PRO A 63 -13.21 -4.49 13.46
CA PRO A 63 -12.75 -3.76 12.29
C PRO A 63 -13.09 -2.28 12.45
N LEU A 64 -12.06 -1.44 12.59
CA LEU A 64 -12.23 0.00 12.45
C LEU A 64 -12.73 0.31 11.03
N PRO A 65 -13.55 1.35 10.82
CA PRO A 65 -14.02 1.77 9.50
C PRO A 65 -12.90 2.48 8.69
N LEU A 66 -11.71 1.91 8.75
CA LEU A 66 -10.48 2.36 8.12
C LEU A 66 -10.11 1.34 7.07
N ASN A 67 -9.56 1.81 5.95
CA ASN A 67 -9.01 0.90 4.97
C ASN A 67 -7.78 0.19 5.59
N PRO A 68 -7.76 -1.15 5.69
CA PRO A 68 -6.68 -1.90 6.34
C PRO A 68 -5.29 -1.63 5.76
N ARG A 69 -5.21 -1.12 4.53
CA ARG A 69 -3.95 -0.81 3.84
C ARG A 69 -3.21 0.41 4.38
N TYR A 70 -3.90 1.23 5.15
CA TYR A 70 -3.30 2.38 5.83
C TYR A 70 -2.95 2.06 7.29
N LEU A 71 -3.02 0.79 7.69
CA LEU A 71 -2.56 0.31 9.00
C LEU A 71 -1.12 -0.18 8.90
N GLY A 72 -0.26 0.38 9.74
CA GLY A 72 1.06 -0.13 10.09
C GLY A 72 0.93 -1.24 11.14
N VAL A 73 2.00 -1.51 11.88
CA VAL A 73 2.00 -2.60 12.87
C VAL A 73 1.61 -2.06 14.25
N PRO A 74 0.40 -2.30 14.77
CA PRO A 74 -0.09 -1.59 15.96
C PRO A 74 0.56 -2.05 17.26
N VAL A 75 1.37 -3.11 17.23
CA VAL A 75 2.16 -3.57 18.38
C VAL A 75 3.56 -2.94 18.41
N TRP A 76 3.98 -2.25 17.35
CA TRP A 76 5.25 -1.54 17.31
C TRP A 76 5.06 -0.10 17.78
N ARG A 77 5.96 0.38 18.65
CA ARG A 77 5.99 1.79 19.05
C ARG A 77 6.11 2.68 17.81
N GLY A 78 5.33 3.74 17.75
CA GLY A 78 5.23 4.62 16.60
C GLY A 78 3.80 4.78 16.10
N VAL A 79 3.62 5.57 15.05
CA VAL A 79 2.33 5.86 14.43
C VAL A 79 2.00 4.73 13.46
N TRP A 80 1.00 3.91 13.78
CA TRP A 80 0.52 2.82 12.93
C TRP A 80 -0.69 3.23 12.08
N TYR A 81 -1.26 4.42 12.26
CA TYR A 81 -2.23 4.97 11.32
C TYR A 81 -2.10 6.49 11.29
N PRO A 82 -1.69 7.12 10.17
CA PRO A 82 -1.12 6.49 8.96
C PRO A 82 0.14 5.65 9.27
N PRO A 83 0.59 4.75 8.39
CA PRO A 83 1.49 3.64 8.74
C PRO A 83 2.99 4.04 8.84
N GLU A 84 3.32 5.11 9.56
CA GLU A 84 4.68 5.64 9.69
C GLU A 84 5.62 4.71 10.46
N ASN A 85 5.11 3.88 11.36
CA ASN A 85 5.93 2.94 12.10
C ASN A 85 6.44 1.77 11.25
N LEU A 86 6.03 1.69 9.97
CA LEU A 86 6.67 0.83 8.99
C LEU A 86 8.04 1.36 8.56
N THR A 87 8.30 2.67 8.67
CA THR A 87 9.59 3.30 8.32
C THR A 87 10.58 3.36 9.47
N THR A 88 10.15 3.00 10.69
CA THR A 88 10.95 3.13 11.92
C THR A 88 10.88 1.90 12.82
N GLY A 89 10.03 0.92 12.48
CA GLY A 89 9.84 -0.30 13.25
C GLY A 89 11.04 -1.26 13.20
N PRO A 90 11.09 -2.27 14.09
CA PRO A 90 12.21 -3.21 14.20
C PRO A 90 12.51 -4.03 12.93
N ALA A 91 11.66 -3.97 11.90
CA ALA A 91 11.95 -4.57 10.59
C ALA A 91 12.79 -3.66 9.67
N HIS A 92 13.05 -2.40 10.04
CA HIS A 92 13.88 -1.49 9.23
C HIS A 92 15.37 -1.90 9.19
N ASP A 93 15.80 -2.66 10.20
CA ASP A 93 17.18 -3.19 10.37
C ASP A 93 17.27 -4.72 10.18
N ILE A 94 16.17 -5.40 9.79
CA ILE A 94 16.28 -6.78 9.30
C ILE A 94 16.81 -6.69 7.87
N ASP A 95 18.14 -6.60 7.78
CA ASP A 95 18.89 -6.81 6.56
C ASP A 95 18.32 -8.05 5.83
N ARG A 96 18.26 -7.93 4.51
CA ARG A 96 17.67 -8.86 3.54
C ARG A 96 18.32 -10.27 3.52
N ARG A 97 19.00 -10.71 4.60
CA ARG A 97 19.74 -11.99 4.68
C ARG A 97 19.68 -12.77 5.99
N GLY A 98 18.94 -12.38 7.03
CA GLY A 98 18.84 -13.31 8.18
C GLY A 98 17.99 -12.86 9.36
N ALA A 99 16.97 -13.65 9.69
CA ALA A 99 16.52 -13.80 11.07
C ALA A 99 15.83 -15.19 11.26
N PRO A 100 15.93 -15.79 12.46
CA PRO A 100 15.94 -17.25 12.67
C PRO A 100 14.56 -17.91 12.78
N SER A 101 14.56 -19.23 12.55
CA SER A 101 13.42 -20.14 12.31
C SER A 101 12.44 -20.41 13.47
N ASP A 102 12.61 -19.82 14.66
CA ASP A 102 12.03 -20.38 15.88
C ASP A 102 10.88 -19.55 16.50
N TYR A 103 9.81 -19.32 15.74
CA TYR A 103 8.54 -18.85 16.33
C TYR A 103 7.38 -19.81 16.03
N PRO A 104 6.66 -20.31 17.06
CA PRO A 104 5.61 -21.30 16.86
C PRO A 104 4.31 -20.66 16.34
N THR A 105 3.71 -21.27 15.33
CA THR A 105 2.50 -20.81 14.62
C THR A 105 1.22 -21.34 15.28
N PRO A 106 0.16 -20.53 15.51
CA PRO A 106 -1.18 -21.03 15.80
C PRO A 106 -1.98 -21.32 14.52
N VAL A 107 -2.81 -22.36 14.60
CA VAL A 107 -3.56 -23.00 13.52
C VAL A 107 -4.84 -22.23 13.19
N THR A 108 -5.11 -21.95 11.90
CA THR A 108 -6.46 -22.15 11.32
C THR A 108 -6.42 -22.16 9.80
N ALA A 109 -7.15 -23.14 9.24
CA ALA A 109 -7.10 -23.57 7.87
C ALA A 109 -7.97 -22.70 6.93
N SER A 110 -7.44 -22.42 5.74
CA SER A 110 -8.23 -22.06 4.55
C SER A 110 -7.49 -22.58 3.31
N ARG A 111 -8.25 -23.19 2.40
CA ARG A 111 -7.84 -24.24 1.45
C ARG A 111 -6.86 -23.78 0.37
N ARG A 112 -5.92 -24.68 0.03
CA ARG A 112 -4.75 -24.52 -0.86
C ARG A 112 -5.00 -25.31 -2.16
N ARG A 113 -4.74 -24.74 -3.34
CA ARG A 113 -4.32 -25.50 -4.54
C ARG A 113 -2.80 -25.62 -4.49
N VAL A 114 -2.26 -26.81 -4.71
CA VAL A 114 -0.88 -27.21 -4.35
C VAL A 114 -0.04 -27.55 -5.58
N ARG A 115 1.21 -27.04 -5.60
CA ARG A 115 2.48 -27.75 -5.87
C ARG A 115 3.60 -26.95 -5.14
N ALA A 116 4.03 -27.36 -3.95
CA ALA A 116 5.25 -28.16 -3.59
C ALA A 116 6.54 -27.41 -3.96
N ASP A 117 7.43 -26.92 -3.06
CA ASP A 117 7.80 -27.21 -1.66
C ASP A 117 8.45 -25.95 -0.99
N GLY A 118 8.30 -25.76 0.33
CA GLY A 118 9.03 -24.74 1.16
C GLY A 118 8.17 -23.62 1.81
N PRO A 119 8.45 -23.11 3.03
CA PRO A 119 7.42 -22.87 4.05
C PRO A 119 6.91 -21.41 4.29
N LEU A 120 5.69 -21.37 4.83
CA LEU A 120 4.96 -20.33 5.59
C LEU A 120 4.47 -19.03 4.89
N ARG A 121 3.14 -18.86 4.98
CA ARG A 121 2.29 -17.84 4.33
C ARG A 121 2.63 -16.42 4.79
N LYS A 122 3.45 -15.72 4.00
CA LYS A 122 3.21 -14.32 3.68
C LYS A 122 1.89 -14.25 2.90
N THR A 123 1.00 -13.32 3.22
CA THR A 123 0.00 -12.87 2.26
C THR A 123 0.74 -12.12 1.17
N PHE A 124 1.38 -12.85 0.26
CA PHE A 124 1.88 -12.32 -0.99
C PHE A 124 0.65 -11.83 -1.75
N THR A 125 0.55 -10.52 -1.90
CA THR A 125 -0.32 -9.97 -2.91
C THR A 125 0.31 -10.32 -4.26
N TRP A 126 -0.49 -10.71 -5.25
CA TRP A 126 0.05 -11.26 -6.51
C TRP A 126 0.99 -10.29 -7.24
N TRP A 127 0.93 -8.99 -6.93
CA TRP A 127 1.85 -7.99 -7.44
C TRP A 127 3.22 -7.95 -6.75
N ASP A 128 3.39 -8.56 -5.56
CA ASP A 128 4.69 -8.70 -4.88
C ASP A 128 5.67 -9.57 -5.68
N GLU A 129 5.16 -10.36 -6.63
CA GLU A 129 5.94 -11.19 -7.54
C GLU A 129 6.31 -10.47 -8.86
N ILE A 130 5.78 -9.25 -9.08
CA ILE A 130 6.11 -8.48 -10.28
C ILE A 130 7.59 -8.07 -10.22
N PRO A 131 8.37 -8.32 -11.29
CA PRO A 131 9.76 -7.90 -11.36
C PRO A 131 9.90 -6.41 -11.05
N HIS A 132 10.81 -6.07 -10.13
CA HIS A 132 11.13 -4.69 -9.75
C HIS A 132 9.95 -3.89 -9.19
N ILE A 133 8.92 -4.55 -8.63
CA ILE A 133 7.73 -3.88 -8.11
C ILE A 133 8.04 -2.79 -7.08
N ASP A 134 9.06 -2.97 -6.24
CA ASP A 134 9.51 -1.96 -5.26
C ASP A 134 9.85 -0.61 -5.92
N SER A 135 10.32 -0.61 -7.18
CA SER A 135 10.69 0.58 -7.95
C SER A 135 9.64 0.98 -8.99
N LEU A 136 8.72 0.07 -9.33
CA LEU A 136 7.72 0.25 -10.38
C LEU A 136 6.27 0.29 -9.86
N ARG A 137 6.08 0.26 -8.55
CA ARG A 137 4.74 0.26 -7.93
C ARG A 137 3.88 1.43 -8.39
N TRP A 138 4.48 2.62 -8.49
CA TRP A 138 3.76 3.80 -8.94
C TRP A 138 3.24 3.68 -10.38
N PRO A 139 4.09 3.43 -11.39
CA PRO A 139 3.64 3.32 -12.78
C PRO A 139 2.80 2.07 -13.10
N LEU A 140 2.86 1.01 -12.28
CA LEU A 140 2.17 -0.27 -12.56
C LEU A 140 0.91 -0.50 -11.73
N VAL A 141 0.78 0.12 -10.56
CA VAL A 141 -0.30 -0.16 -9.61
C VAL A 141 -0.94 1.11 -9.07
N ASP A 142 -0.16 2.02 -8.48
CA ASP A 142 -0.75 3.17 -7.79
C ASP A 142 -1.41 4.17 -8.76
N MET A 143 -0.83 4.40 -9.94
CA MET A 143 -1.44 5.25 -10.97
C MET A 143 -2.83 4.76 -11.43
N HIS A 144 -3.10 3.46 -11.31
CA HIS A 144 -4.36 2.85 -11.71
C HIS A 144 -5.44 2.96 -10.64
N ARG A 145 -5.16 3.57 -9.49
CA ARG A 145 -6.15 3.70 -8.41
C ARG A 145 -7.34 4.54 -8.86
N ALA A 146 -8.54 4.18 -8.38
CA ALA A 146 -9.79 4.88 -8.68
C ALA A 146 -9.73 6.39 -8.37
N GLU A 147 -8.95 6.79 -7.35
CA GLU A 147 -8.69 8.20 -7.01
C GLU A 147 -7.98 8.99 -8.12
N HIS A 148 -7.22 8.30 -8.97
CA HIS A 148 -6.51 8.88 -10.10
C HIS A 148 -7.25 8.71 -11.43
N ARG A 149 -8.48 8.19 -11.45
CA ARG A 149 -9.20 7.88 -12.70
C ARG A 149 -9.25 9.04 -13.69
N THR A 150 -9.52 10.25 -13.23
CA THR A 150 -9.58 11.47 -14.06
C THR A 150 -8.19 11.94 -14.51
N GLY A 151 -7.15 11.67 -13.71
CA GLY A 151 -5.75 12.04 -13.98
C GLY A 151 -4.93 10.95 -14.66
N MET A 152 -5.47 9.74 -14.81
CA MET A 152 -4.73 8.56 -15.29
C MET A 152 -4.11 8.80 -16.67
N ARG A 153 -4.82 9.50 -17.55
CA ARG A 153 -4.31 9.88 -18.89
C ARG A 153 -3.04 10.75 -18.79
N GLN A 154 -3.01 11.71 -17.86
CA GLN A 154 -1.86 12.59 -17.65
C GLN A 154 -0.70 11.84 -16.99
N CYS A 155 -0.98 11.00 -15.99
CA CYS A 155 0.05 10.17 -15.36
C CYS A 155 0.65 9.17 -16.37
N ALA A 156 -0.19 8.53 -17.20
CA ALA A 156 0.28 7.58 -18.20
C ALA A 156 1.15 8.24 -19.27
N SER A 157 0.86 9.49 -19.68
CA SER A 157 1.73 10.22 -20.60
C SER A 157 3.09 10.53 -19.97
N VAL A 158 3.12 10.90 -18.68
CA VAL A 158 4.38 11.12 -17.96
C VAL A 158 5.23 9.84 -17.89
N VAL A 159 4.60 8.68 -17.63
CA VAL A 159 5.30 7.39 -17.63
C VAL A 159 5.84 7.05 -19.02
N ARG A 160 5.05 7.30 -20.07
CA ARG A 160 5.48 7.09 -21.46
C ARG A 160 6.70 7.94 -21.80
N ASP A 161 6.66 9.23 -21.49
CA ASP A 161 7.76 10.15 -21.76
C ASP A 161 9.03 9.75 -20.98
N ALA A 162 8.87 9.32 -19.72
CA ALA A 162 9.97 8.80 -18.91
C ALA A 162 10.58 7.51 -19.49
N CYS A 163 9.76 6.58 -19.98
CA CYS A 163 10.23 5.35 -20.65
C CYS A 163 10.94 5.65 -21.98
N ALA A 164 10.52 6.70 -22.70
CA ALA A 164 11.17 7.14 -23.93
C ALA A 164 12.51 7.83 -23.65
N ALA A 165 12.59 8.61 -22.57
CA ALA A 165 13.81 9.30 -22.15
C ALA A 165 14.85 8.36 -21.52
N ASP A 166 14.41 7.33 -20.80
CA ASP A 166 15.27 6.31 -20.19
C ASP A 166 14.94 4.89 -20.72
N PRO A 167 15.73 4.38 -21.69
CA PRO A 167 15.55 3.03 -22.22
C PRO A 167 15.69 1.91 -21.18
N THR A 168 16.38 2.15 -20.06
CA THR A 168 16.50 1.17 -18.96
C THR A 168 15.18 1.06 -18.22
N LEU A 169 14.61 2.19 -17.82
CA LEU A 169 13.27 2.26 -17.24
C LEU A 169 12.22 1.64 -18.17
N GLY A 170 12.28 1.97 -19.47
CA GLY A 170 11.37 1.40 -20.46
C GLY A 170 11.44 -0.13 -20.56
N ARG A 171 12.64 -0.72 -20.41
CA ARG A 171 12.81 -2.19 -20.36
C ARG A 171 12.21 -2.79 -19.10
N LEU A 172 12.47 -2.19 -17.94
CA LEU A 172 11.93 -2.65 -16.65
C LEU A 172 10.40 -2.63 -16.64
N VAL A 173 9.79 -1.54 -17.14
CA VAL A 173 8.34 -1.43 -17.28
C VAL A 173 7.79 -2.46 -18.26
N ARG A 174 8.50 -2.73 -19.37
CA ARG A 174 8.11 -3.77 -20.33
C ARG A 174 8.06 -5.14 -19.69
N ASP A 175 9.14 -5.54 -19.04
CA ASP A 175 9.29 -6.87 -18.43
C ASP A 175 8.24 -7.09 -17.34
N ALA A 176 7.97 -6.05 -16.54
CA ALA A 176 6.95 -6.11 -15.50
C ALA A 176 5.52 -6.20 -16.07
N LEU A 177 5.19 -5.43 -17.12
CA LEU A 177 3.88 -5.54 -17.78
C LEU A 177 3.68 -6.88 -18.49
N ASP A 178 4.74 -7.41 -19.11
CA ASP A 178 4.72 -8.75 -19.72
C ASP A 178 4.47 -9.83 -18.67
N TYR A 179 5.10 -9.71 -17.50
CA TYR A 179 4.80 -10.57 -16.36
C TYR A 179 3.34 -10.48 -15.93
N MET A 180 2.80 -9.27 -15.74
CA MET A 180 1.39 -9.07 -15.33
C MET A 180 0.40 -9.65 -16.35
N ILE A 181 0.66 -9.48 -17.65
CA ILE A 181 -0.16 -10.04 -18.73
C ILE A 181 -0.09 -11.57 -18.73
N ALA A 182 1.09 -12.14 -18.51
CA ALA A 182 1.29 -13.60 -18.44
C ALA A 182 0.67 -14.21 -17.17
N TRP A 183 0.77 -13.50 -16.04
CA TRP A 183 0.19 -13.89 -14.76
C TRP A 183 -1.35 -13.94 -14.82
N ARG A 184 -1.95 -13.06 -15.62
CA ARG A 184 -3.41 -12.96 -15.81
C ARG A 184 -4.15 -12.79 -14.46
N PRO A 185 -3.93 -11.69 -13.74
CA PRO A 185 -4.68 -11.41 -12.51
C PRO A 185 -6.19 -11.44 -12.79
N THR A 186 -6.96 -11.95 -11.84
CA THR A 186 -8.42 -11.89 -11.91
C THR A 186 -8.93 -10.45 -11.72
N PRO A 187 -10.14 -10.11 -12.21
CA PRO A 187 -10.72 -8.80 -11.95
C PRO A 187 -10.80 -8.43 -10.47
N ASP A 188 -11.05 -9.40 -9.58
CA ASP A 188 -11.06 -9.16 -8.13
C ASP A 188 -9.65 -8.92 -7.57
N GLU A 189 -8.67 -9.68 -8.03
CA GLU A 189 -7.26 -9.47 -7.70
C GLU A 189 -6.73 -8.12 -8.21
N TRP A 190 -7.26 -7.61 -9.33
CA TRP A 190 -6.97 -6.26 -9.83
C TRP A 190 -7.75 -5.17 -9.08
N PHE A 191 -9.01 -5.42 -8.76
CA PHE A 191 -9.87 -4.49 -8.03
C PHE A 191 -9.35 -4.24 -6.63
N ASP A 192 -8.84 -5.27 -5.96
CA ASP A 192 -8.29 -5.13 -4.62
C ASP A 192 -7.29 -3.95 -4.58
N PRO A 193 -6.15 -3.93 -5.29
CA PRO A 193 -5.13 -2.86 -5.24
C PRO A 193 -5.59 -1.52 -5.81
N THR A 194 -6.37 -1.55 -6.89
CA THR A 194 -6.64 -0.35 -7.71
C THR A 194 -8.01 0.27 -7.44
N GLY A 195 -8.97 -0.48 -6.89
CA GLY A 195 -10.36 -0.06 -6.80
C GLY A 195 -11.06 0.09 -8.18
N ILE A 196 -10.41 -0.33 -9.28
CA ILE A 196 -10.98 -0.34 -10.63
C ILE A 196 -11.58 -1.71 -10.90
N ARG A 197 -12.86 -1.74 -11.31
CA ARG A 197 -13.54 -2.98 -11.70
C ARG A 197 -13.44 -3.16 -13.20
N PHE A 198 -13.31 -4.43 -13.59
CA PHE A 198 -13.52 -4.90 -14.94
C PHE A 198 -14.63 -5.94 -14.90
N ALA A 199 -15.47 -6.00 -15.94
CA ALA A 199 -16.59 -6.92 -16.03
C ALA A 199 -16.12 -8.38 -16.08
N ASP A 200 -15.01 -8.64 -16.78
CA ASP A 200 -14.46 -9.98 -16.94
C ASP A 200 -12.93 -10.00 -17.17
N GLN A 201 -12.37 -11.21 -17.20
CA GLN A 201 -10.94 -11.45 -17.42
C GLN A 201 -10.45 -10.97 -18.80
N ARG A 202 -11.33 -10.97 -19.81
CA ARG A 202 -10.98 -10.55 -21.16
C ARG A 202 -10.80 -9.04 -21.19
N GLU A 203 -11.71 -8.30 -20.58
CA GLU A 203 -11.64 -6.83 -20.50
C GLU A 203 -10.38 -6.37 -19.76
N LEU A 204 -10.06 -6.96 -18.60
CA LEU A 204 -8.81 -6.68 -17.89
C LEU A 204 -7.57 -7.04 -18.73
N GLY A 205 -7.60 -8.17 -19.43
CA GLY A 205 -6.49 -8.57 -20.30
C GLY A 205 -6.30 -7.65 -21.51
N GLU A 206 -7.38 -7.17 -22.12
CA GLU A 206 -7.35 -6.18 -23.20
C GLU A 206 -6.80 -4.85 -22.70
N TYR A 207 -7.26 -4.40 -21.53
CA TYR A 207 -6.76 -3.20 -20.87
C TYR A 207 -5.24 -3.24 -20.65
N LEU A 208 -4.71 -4.31 -20.04
CA LEU A 208 -3.28 -4.43 -19.73
C LEU A 208 -2.40 -4.43 -20.99
N ARG A 209 -2.79 -5.18 -22.03
CA ARG A 209 -2.05 -5.19 -23.30
C ARG A 209 -2.01 -3.82 -23.93
N ALA A 210 -3.16 -3.17 -23.94
CA ALA A 210 -3.29 -1.95 -24.69
C ALA A 210 -2.74 -0.74 -23.89
N PHE A 211 -2.64 -0.85 -22.55
CA PHE A 211 -1.81 0.02 -21.71
C PHE A 211 -0.31 -0.17 -21.96
N ARG A 212 0.18 -1.42 -22.06
CA ARG A 212 1.56 -1.72 -22.48
C ARG A 212 1.88 -1.12 -23.85
N ASP A 213 1.00 -1.29 -24.82
CA ASP A 213 1.18 -0.76 -26.18
C ASP A 213 1.17 0.78 -26.21
N TYR A 214 0.45 1.43 -25.29
CA TYR A 214 0.47 2.89 -25.16
C TYR A 214 1.78 3.41 -24.56
N LEU A 215 2.29 2.75 -23.52
CA LEU A 215 3.52 3.18 -22.87
C LEU A 215 4.78 2.90 -23.71
N LEU A 216 4.79 1.78 -24.44
CA LEU A 216 6.02 1.21 -25.00
C LEU A 216 5.92 0.87 -26.50
N GLY A 217 4.76 1.09 -27.12
CA GLY A 217 4.50 0.82 -28.52
C GLY A 217 3.92 2.03 -29.25
N ASP A 218 3.33 1.77 -30.43
CA ASP A 218 2.91 2.82 -31.37
C ASP A 218 1.52 3.40 -31.06
N ARG A 219 0.86 2.94 -30.00
CA ARG A 219 -0.49 3.40 -29.68
C ARG A 219 -0.44 4.86 -29.22
N THR A 220 -1.17 5.73 -29.90
CA THR A 220 -1.17 7.18 -29.67
C THR A 220 -2.11 7.61 -28.54
N GLU A 221 -3.19 6.88 -28.28
CA GLU A 221 -4.17 7.25 -27.26
C GLU A 221 -4.14 6.32 -26.03
N PRO A 222 -4.15 6.90 -24.80
CA PRO A 222 -4.21 6.12 -23.58
C PRO A 222 -5.61 5.56 -23.36
N ILE A 223 -5.66 4.42 -22.69
CA ILE A 223 -6.89 3.67 -22.44
C ILE A 223 -7.41 4.01 -21.07
N THR A 224 -8.66 4.44 -21.03
CA THR A 224 -9.38 4.65 -19.78
C THR A 224 -10.08 3.34 -19.41
N PRO A 225 -9.94 2.84 -18.18
CA PRO A 225 -10.74 1.70 -17.74
C PRO A 225 -12.22 2.10 -17.75
N LEU A 226 -13.01 1.42 -18.59
CA LEU A 226 -14.46 1.56 -18.62
C LEU A 226 -15.00 1.17 -17.24
N GLY A 227 -15.97 1.93 -16.73
CA GLY A 227 -16.51 1.75 -15.38
C GLY A 227 -17.69 0.83 -15.33
#